data_AF-A0AAW4L606-F1
#
_entry.id   AF-A0AAW4L606-F1
#
_cell.length_a   1.000
_cell.length_b   1.000
_cell.length_c   1.000
_cell.angle_alpha   90.00
_cell.angle_beta   90.00
_cell.angle_gamma   90.00
#
_symmetry.space_group_name_H-M   'P 1'
#
loop_
_entity.id
_entity.type
_entity.pdbx_description
1 polymer ?
#
loop_
_entity_poly.entity_id
_entity_poly.type
_entity_poly.pdbx_seq_one_letter_code
_entity_poly.pdbx_strand_id
1 'polypeptide(L)'
;MSGCKIYFTRLIVLFNFFKKDFTHYQQRGDRLYEEGRYAEARHEYDEALSLIKPDSPIAASEYLAGRLRATGNQLAQLNMQEAAHALQSGNIEKAIEHAELAMEQAEDDSIRVNAKEFIRKIDLPESPEVPKSHGHSCSSCSGSHHATPATSEISTDFLSHSERYELLIQPLPGDLSVRYRQMGERFAYAYVAVHDERLEEGYRILSELSRDVRSDILEYEIALLDFQSHRLADCEKRLNAALNINQGNPLCHLAMVQLMIETERLPKAVAILQHMIESGHLADDAMLMLGDVLQMLGDGDAALGKYIAALDLPSVAKTAAQKAIPLLEEMGRSADAQALAKRYLKGCC
;
A
#
# COMPACT_ATOMS: atom_id res chain seq x y z
N MET A 1 7.41 19.02 2.11
CA MET A 1 8.00 17.80 2.71
C MET A 1 7.50 16.57 1.96
N SER A 2 7.79 16.49 0.65
CA SER A 2 7.13 15.56 -0.28
C SER A 2 8.10 14.60 -0.98
N GLY A 3 9.39 14.63 -0.62
CA GLY A 3 10.43 13.73 -1.17
C GLY A 3 10.49 12.34 -0.50
N CYS A 4 9.62 12.05 0.47
CA CYS A 4 9.65 10.80 1.24
C CYS A 4 8.88 9.64 0.57
N LYS A 5 8.04 9.92 -0.44
CA LYS A 5 7.20 8.90 -1.11
C LYS A 5 7.92 8.14 -2.22
N ILE A 6 8.97 8.70 -2.82
CA ILE A 6 9.65 8.03 -3.94
C ILE A 6 10.69 7.01 -3.42
N TYR A 7 11.18 7.18 -2.17
CA TYR A 7 11.98 6.15 -1.45
C TYR A 7 11.12 4.93 -1.23
N PHE A 8 9.84 5.21 -0.96
CA PHE A 8 8.81 4.25 -0.72
C PHE A 8 8.61 3.33 -1.92
N THR A 9 8.66 3.73 -3.19
CA THR A 9 8.30 2.83 -4.30
C THR A 9 9.32 1.71 -4.59
N ARG A 10 10.62 1.92 -4.32
CA ARG A 10 11.65 0.87 -4.49
C ARG A 10 12.03 0.15 -3.21
N LEU A 11 11.91 0.80 -2.04
CA LEU A 11 11.72 0.02 -0.83
C LEU A 11 10.45 -0.82 -0.93
N ILE A 12 9.36 -0.37 -1.55
CA ILE A 12 8.13 -1.16 -1.76
C ILE A 12 8.44 -2.39 -2.61
N VAL A 13 9.26 -2.34 -3.66
CA VAL A 13 9.59 -3.57 -4.41
C VAL A 13 10.43 -4.56 -3.58
N LEU A 14 11.29 -4.09 -2.66
CA LEU A 14 12.05 -4.95 -1.72
C LEU A 14 11.29 -5.33 -0.43
N PHE A 15 10.38 -4.48 0.05
CA PHE A 15 9.48 -4.67 1.21
C PHE A 15 8.11 -5.20 0.79
N ASN A 16 7.90 -5.48 -0.49
CA ASN A 16 6.76 -6.23 -1.02
C ASN A 16 6.80 -7.70 -0.56
N PHE A 17 7.69 -8.06 0.36
CA PHE A 17 7.51 -9.19 1.27
C PHE A 17 6.35 -9.01 2.25
N PHE A 18 5.81 -7.79 2.38
CA PHE A 18 4.45 -7.53 2.83
C PHE A 18 3.52 -7.25 1.64
N LYS A 19 3.67 -7.93 0.50
CA LYS A 19 2.53 -8.16 -0.39
C LYS A 19 1.59 -9.06 0.40
N LYS A 20 0.74 -8.37 1.15
CA LYS A 20 -0.55 -8.79 1.61
C LYS A 20 -1.11 -9.72 0.55
N ASP A 21 -1.21 -11.00 0.88
CA ASP A 21 -1.91 -11.94 0.03
C ASP A 21 -3.39 -11.54 -0.02
N PHE A 22 -4.18 -12.17 -0.88
CA PHE A 22 -5.62 -11.86 -0.95
C PHE A 22 -6.28 -12.02 0.44
N THR A 23 -5.78 -12.91 1.29
CA THR A 23 -6.26 -13.14 2.67
C THR A 23 -6.13 -11.88 3.54
N HIS A 24 -5.01 -11.16 3.47
CA HIS A 24 -4.86 -9.90 4.21
C HIS A 24 -5.92 -8.88 3.80
N TYR A 25 -6.10 -8.67 2.50
CA TYR A 25 -7.06 -7.71 1.96
C TYR A 25 -8.49 -8.13 2.31
N GLN A 26 -8.79 -9.43 2.24
CA GLN A 26 -10.04 -10.01 2.69
C GLN A 26 -10.33 -9.69 4.17
N GLN A 27 -9.41 -10.02 5.09
CA GLN A 27 -9.59 -9.80 6.53
C GLN A 27 -9.76 -8.32 6.88
N ARG A 28 -9.03 -7.44 6.19
CA ARG A 28 -9.18 -6.00 6.36
C ARG A 28 -10.52 -5.50 5.82
N GLY A 29 -10.96 -5.99 4.66
CA GLY A 29 -12.29 -5.75 4.12
C GLY A 29 -13.39 -6.18 5.10
N ASP A 30 -13.23 -7.35 5.72
CA ASP A 30 -14.20 -7.89 6.70
C ASP A 30 -14.35 -6.99 7.92
N ARG A 31 -13.23 -6.52 8.48
CA ARG A 31 -13.25 -5.57 9.59
C ARG A 31 -13.90 -4.24 9.19
N LEU A 32 -13.54 -3.68 8.04
CA LEU A 32 -14.12 -2.42 7.55
C LEU A 32 -15.63 -2.56 7.30
N TYR A 33 -16.07 -3.73 6.83
CA TYR A 33 -17.49 -4.03 6.65
C TYR A 33 -18.23 -4.06 7.99
N GLU A 34 -17.68 -4.71 9.01
CA GLU A 34 -18.26 -4.75 10.37
C GLU A 34 -18.33 -3.34 11.00
N GLU A 35 -17.38 -2.47 10.68
CA GLU A 35 -17.37 -1.05 11.07
C GLU A 35 -18.36 -0.17 10.27
N GLY A 36 -19.05 -0.71 9.27
CA GLY A 36 -19.96 0.02 8.39
C GLY A 36 -19.29 0.88 7.32
N ARG A 37 -17.97 0.74 7.12
CA ARG A 37 -17.15 1.49 6.16
C ARG A 37 -17.17 0.83 4.79
N TYR A 38 -18.34 0.73 4.20
CA TYR A 38 -18.59 -0.15 3.05
C TYR A 38 -17.82 0.21 1.77
N ALA A 39 -17.55 1.49 1.52
CA ALA A 39 -16.78 1.92 0.34
C ALA A 39 -15.32 1.46 0.42
N GLU A 40 -14.71 1.60 1.59
CA GLU A 40 -13.34 1.15 1.84
C GLU A 40 -13.27 -0.37 1.89
N ALA A 41 -14.26 -1.04 2.50
CA ALA A 41 -14.36 -2.49 2.48
C ALA A 41 -14.42 -3.03 1.04
N ARG A 42 -15.23 -2.40 0.17
CA ARG A 42 -15.35 -2.78 -1.25
C ARG A 42 -14.00 -2.69 -1.96
N HIS A 43 -13.28 -1.57 -1.80
CA HIS A 43 -11.96 -1.41 -2.40
C HIS A 43 -10.99 -2.52 -1.96
N GLU A 44 -10.96 -2.87 -0.67
CA GLU A 44 -10.10 -3.97 -0.20
C GLU A 44 -10.50 -5.32 -0.79
N TYR A 45 -11.79 -5.59 -0.99
CA TYR A 45 -12.22 -6.84 -1.65
C TYR A 45 -11.87 -6.88 -3.14
N ASP A 46 -11.93 -5.75 -3.86
CA ASP A 46 -11.49 -5.67 -5.24
C ASP A 46 -9.97 -5.92 -5.35
N GLU A 47 -9.18 -5.37 -4.43
CA GLU A 47 -7.74 -5.66 -4.31
C GLU A 47 -7.48 -7.13 -3.96
N ALA A 48 -8.27 -7.73 -3.07
CA ALA A 48 -8.16 -9.16 -2.76
C ALA A 48 -8.43 -10.00 -4.02
N LEU A 49 -9.47 -9.66 -4.80
CA LEU A 49 -9.85 -10.38 -6.01
C LEU A 49 -8.77 -10.28 -7.10
N SER A 50 -8.14 -9.11 -7.26
CA SER A 50 -7.07 -8.89 -8.24
C SER A 50 -5.81 -9.73 -7.97
N LEU A 51 -5.64 -10.17 -6.72
CA LEU A 51 -4.51 -10.98 -6.26
C LEU A 51 -4.79 -12.49 -6.24
N ILE A 52 -6.03 -12.93 -6.52
CA ILE A 52 -6.36 -14.35 -6.61
C ILE A 52 -5.67 -14.96 -7.84
N LYS A 53 -4.85 -16.01 -7.60
CA LYS A 53 -4.23 -16.80 -8.66
C LYS A 53 -5.25 -17.80 -9.26
N PRO A 54 -5.13 -18.20 -10.54
CA PRO A 54 -6.03 -19.17 -11.18
C PRO A 54 -6.15 -20.51 -10.44
N ASP A 55 -5.09 -20.92 -9.73
CA ASP A 55 -5.02 -22.17 -8.97
C ASP A 55 -5.56 -22.03 -7.53
N SER A 56 -6.07 -20.85 -7.14
CA SER A 56 -6.60 -20.61 -5.80
C SER A 56 -7.94 -21.35 -5.60
N PRO A 57 -8.33 -21.66 -4.35
CA PRO A 57 -9.61 -22.32 -4.08
C PRO A 57 -10.79 -21.51 -4.64
N ILE A 58 -11.67 -22.16 -5.40
CA ILE A 58 -12.89 -21.55 -5.96
C ILE A 58 -13.71 -20.84 -4.87
N ALA A 59 -13.76 -21.43 -3.67
CA ALA A 59 -14.45 -20.89 -2.51
C ALA A 59 -13.97 -19.48 -2.10
N ALA A 60 -12.69 -19.15 -2.30
CA ALA A 60 -12.16 -17.82 -1.98
C ALA A 60 -12.69 -16.75 -2.94
N SER A 61 -12.72 -17.05 -4.25
CA SER A 61 -13.27 -16.15 -5.25
C SER A 61 -14.79 -15.96 -5.07
N GLU A 62 -15.52 -17.04 -4.76
CA GLU A 62 -16.95 -16.97 -4.49
C GLU A 62 -17.26 -16.15 -3.23
N TYR A 63 -16.46 -16.32 -2.17
CA TYR A 63 -16.59 -15.54 -0.95
C TYR A 63 -16.41 -14.04 -1.25
N LEU A 64 -15.32 -13.64 -1.91
CA LEU A 64 -15.04 -12.24 -2.23
C LEU A 64 -16.11 -11.62 -3.12
N ALA A 65 -16.58 -12.35 -4.13
CA ALA A 65 -17.70 -11.91 -4.96
C ALA A 65 -18.98 -11.69 -4.12
N GLY A 66 -19.27 -12.59 -3.17
CA GLY A 66 -20.37 -12.42 -2.22
C GLY A 66 -20.22 -11.17 -1.34
N ARG A 67 -19.00 -10.84 -0.91
CA ARG A 67 -18.72 -9.63 -0.10
C ARG A 67 -18.79 -8.34 -0.92
N LEU A 68 -18.35 -8.35 -2.18
CA LEU A 68 -18.53 -7.23 -3.12
C LEU A 68 -20.02 -6.95 -3.39
N ARG A 69 -20.82 -7.99 -3.57
CA ARG A 69 -22.28 -7.87 -3.66
C ARG A 69 -22.87 -7.25 -2.39
N ALA A 70 -22.48 -7.76 -1.22
CA ALA A 70 -22.98 -7.30 0.06
C ALA A 70 -22.63 -5.83 0.34
N THR A 71 -21.39 -5.40 0.04
CA THR A 71 -20.96 -3.99 0.17
C THR A 71 -21.70 -3.08 -0.79
N GLY A 72 -21.87 -3.50 -2.05
CA GLY A 72 -22.66 -2.75 -3.06
C GLY A 72 -24.09 -2.50 -2.61
N ASN A 73 -24.77 -3.53 -2.10
CA ASN A 73 -26.12 -3.40 -1.57
C ASN A 73 -26.21 -2.47 -0.34
N GLN A 74 -25.23 -2.51 0.57
CA GLN A 74 -25.19 -1.60 1.72
C GLN A 74 -24.95 -0.14 1.31
N LEU A 75 -24.02 0.10 0.37
CA LEU A 75 -23.79 1.44 -0.18
C LEU A 75 -25.04 1.98 -0.89
N ALA A 76 -25.73 1.14 -1.66
CA ALA A 76 -26.97 1.52 -2.30
C ALA A 76 -28.07 1.89 -1.29
N GLN A 77 -28.17 1.18 -0.15
CA GLN A 77 -29.11 1.54 0.92
C GLN A 77 -28.78 2.90 1.55
N LEU A 78 -27.49 3.19 1.80
CA LEU A 78 -27.06 4.51 2.30
C LEU A 78 -27.39 5.61 1.31
N ASN A 79 -27.10 5.40 0.03
CA ASN A 79 -27.46 6.33 -1.04
C ASN A 79 -28.98 6.56 -1.12
N MET A 80 -29.82 5.54 -0.91
CA MET A 80 -31.27 5.73 -0.83
C MET A 80 -31.71 6.59 0.36
N GLN A 81 -31.02 6.52 1.50
CA GLN A 81 -31.29 7.38 2.65
C GLN A 81 -30.91 8.83 2.35
N GLU A 82 -29.74 9.05 1.76
CA GLU A 82 -29.29 10.38 1.33
C GLU A 82 -30.19 10.97 0.25
N ALA A 83 -30.65 10.16 -0.71
CA ALA A 83 -31.62 10.56 -1.73
C ALA A 83 -32.92 11.07 -1.10
N ALA A 84 -33.46 10.34 -0.12
CA ALA A 84 -34.66 10.74 0.60
C ALA A 84 -34.46 12.04 1.40
N HIS A 85 -33.33 12.19 2.09
CA HIS A 85 -33.01 13.39 2.84
C HIS A 85 -32.80 14.63 1.94
N ALA A 86 -32.12 14.46 0.81
CA ALA A 86 -31.92 15.50 -0.18
C ALA A 86 -33.26 15.98 -0.76
N LEU A 87 -34.18 15.05 -1.06
CA LEU A 87 -35.52 15.39 -1.53
C LEU A 87 -36.31 16.18 -0.48
N GLN A 88 -36.30 15.73 0.79
CA GLN A 88 -36.96 16.45 1.90
C GLN A 88 -36.41 17.86 2.10
N SER A 89 -35.12 18.05 1.81
CA SER A 89 -34.45 19.36 1.87
C SER A 89 -34.68 20.22 0.61
N GLY A 90 -35.46 19.74 -0.36
CA GLY A 90 -35.76 20.42 -1.62
C GLY A 90 -34.62 20.36 -2.65
N ASN A 91 -33.56 19.58 -2.41
CA ASN A 91 -32.46 19.41 -3.35
C ASN A 91 -32.71 18.20 -4.27
N ILE A 92 -33.52 18.44 -5.30
CA ILE A 92 -34.00 17.42 -6.23
C ILE A 92 -32.85 16.80 -7.04
N GLU A 93 -31.90 17.61 -7.51
CA GLU A 93 -30.77 17.14 -8.31
C GLU A 93 -29.92 16.13 -7.54
N LYS A 94 -29.57 16.44 -6.29
CA LYS A 94 -28.85 15.48 -5.43
C LYS A 94 -29.66 14.24 -5.09
N ALA A 95 -30.97 14.38 -4.93
CA ALA A 95 -31.84 13.25 -4.65
C ALA A 95 -31.82 12.23 -5.81
N ILE A 96 -31.83 12.72 -7.06
CA ILE A 96 -31.72 11.89 -8.25
C ILE A 96 -30.32 11.26 -8.34
N GLU A 97 -29.26 12.05 -8.17
CA GLU A 97 -27.86 11.56 -8.21
C GLU A 97 -27.64 10.38 -7.24
N HIS A 98 -28.07 10.52 -5.98
CA HIS A 98 -27.95 9.45 -5.00
C HIS A 98 -28.79 8.22 -5.37
N ALA A 99 -30.00 8.40 -5.91
CA ALA A 99 -30.83 7.27 -6.35
C ALA A 99 -30.21 6.54 -7.56
N GLU A 100 -29.59 7.25 -8.49
CA GLU A 100 -28.86 6.66 -9.63
C GLU A 100 -27.64 5.86 -9.16
N LEU A 101 -26.84 6.40 -8.23
CA LEU A 101 -25.73 5.69 -7.61
C LEU A 101 -26.20 4.40 -6.91
N ALA A 102 -27.35 4.43 -6.23
CA ALA A 102 -27.93 3.24 -5.62
C ALA A 102 -28.30 2.17 -6.67
N MET A 103 -28.79 2.57 -7.85
CA MET A 103 -29.10 1.63 -8.94
C MET A 103 -27.87 1.01 -9.58
N GLU A 104 -26.77 1.75 -9.66
CA GLU A 104 -25.49 1.29 -10.19
C GLU A 104 -24.80 0.30 -9.25
N GLN A 105 -24.81 0.60 -7.94
CA GLN A 105 -24.06 -0.16 -6.94
C GLN A 105 -24.81 -1.41 -6.41
N ALA A 106 -26.14 -1.42 -6.47
CA ALA A 106 -26.94 -2.55 -6.00
C ALA A 106 -26.93 -3.72 -6.99
N GLU A 107 -26.69 -4.91 -6.45
CA GLU A 107 -26.94 -6.19 -7.14
C GLU A 107 -28.31 -6.78 -6.74
N ASP A 108 -28.92 -6.32 -5.64
CA ASP A 108 -30.28 -6.68 -5.26
C ASP A 108 -31.31 -5.91 -6.11
N ASP A 109 -32.07 -6.64 -6.91
CA ASP A 109 -33.10 -6.09 -7.80
C ASP A 109 -34.16 -5.26 -7.08
N SER A 110 -34.48 -5.60 -5.83
CA SER A 110 -35.47 -4.84 -5.05
C SER A 110 -34.99 -3.41 -4.74
N ILE A 111 -33.70 -3.23 -4.47
CA ILE A 111 -33.08 -1.92 -4.22
C ILE A 111 -33.09 -1.11 -5.52
N ARG A 112 -32.71 -1.73 -6.65
CA ARG A 112 -32.70 -1.09 -7.97
C ARG A 112 -34.10 -0.65 -8.41
N VAL A 113 -35.10 -1.49 -8.20
CA VAL A 113 -36.51 -1.16 -8.48
C VAL A 113 -36.99 -0.03 -7.59
N ASN A 114 -36.65 -0.05 -6.30
CA ASN A 114 -37.02 1.02 -5.37
C ASN A 114 -36.40 2.37 -5.77
N ALA A 115 -35.11 2.40 -6.09
CA ALA A 115 -34.42 3.60 -6.56
C ALA A 115 -35.03 4.15 -7.87
N LYS A 116 -35.36 3.26 -8.82
CA LYS A 116 -36.04 3.65 -10.06
C LYS A 116 -37.42 4.25 -9.81
N GLU A 117 -38.22 3.64 -8.93
CA GLU A 117 -39.53 4.18 -8.54
C GLU A 117 -39.41 5.49 -7.77
N PHE A 118 -38.34 5.68 -7.00
CA PHE A 118 -38.04 6.93 -6.31
C PHE A 118 -37.82 8.07 -7.31
N ILE A 119 -36.96 7.87 -8.33
CA ILE A 119 -36.73 8.85 -9.40
C ILE A 119 -38.04 9.14 -10.16
N ARG A 120 -38.82 8.11 -10.51
CA ARG A 120 -40.10 8.27 -11.23
C ARG A 120 -41.09 9.16 -10.46
N LYS A 121 -41.10 9.09 -9.13
CA LYS A 121 -41.97 9.92 -8.29
C LYS A 121 -41.56 11.38 -8.25
N ILE A 122 -40.26 11.67 -8.41
CA ILE A 122 -39.73 13.03 -8.50
C ILE A 122 -40.11 13.68 -9.84
N ASP A 123 -40.04 12.91 -10.94
CA ASP A 123 -40.34 13.41 -12.29
C ASP A 123 -41.84 13.62 -12.57
N LEU A 124 -42.71 13.02 -11.74
CA LEU A 124 -44.14 13.25 -11.83
C LEU A 124 -44.47 14.61 -11.19
N PRO A 125 -44.99 15.60 -11.93
CA PRO A 125 -45.42 16.85 -11.33
C PRO A 125 -46.48 16.55 -10.27
N GLU A 126 -46.20 16.90 -9.02
CA GLU A 126 -47.21 16.89 -7.97
C GLU A 126 -48.38 17.78 -8.43
N SER A 127 -49.55 17.17 -8.59
CA SER A 127 -50.81 17.91 -8.65
C SER A 127 -50.93 18.68 -7.33
N PRO A 128 -51.22 20.00 -7.34
CA PRO A 128 -51.01 20.83 -6.15
C PRO A 128 -52.01 20.48 -5.06
N GLU A 129 -51.57 19.80 -4.00
CA GLU A 129 -52.24 19.87 -2.72
C GLU A 129 -51.87 21.19 -2.03
N VAL A 130 -52.92 21.93 -1.68
CA VAL A 130 -52.88 23.29 -1.15
C VAL A 130 -52.10 23.37 0.17
N PRO A 131 -51.09 24.24 0.32
CA PRO A 131 -50.40 24.40 1.59
C PRO A 131 -51.13 25.40 2.51
N LYS A 132 -51.35 24.98 3.76
CA LYS A 132 -51.70 25.89 4.86
C LYS A 132 -50.43 26.54 5.43
N SER A 133 -50.50 27.87 5.47
CA SER A 133 -49.76 28.84 6.29
C SER A 133 -49.09 28.31 7.57
N HIS A 134 -47.82 28.71 7.77
CA HIS A 134 -47.23 29.53 8.86
C HIS A 134 -45.70 29.37 8.70
N GLY A 135 -44.84 30.39 8.57
CA GLY A 135 -44.66 31.57 9.40
C GLY A 135 -43.31 31.44 10.14
N HIS A 136 -42.37 32.35 9.85
CA HIS A 136 -41.20 32.81 10.64
C HIS A 136 -39.78 32.68 10.03
N SER A 137 -39.28 33.86 9.67
CA SER A 137 -37.91 34.42 9.77
C SER A 137 -36.90 33.71 10.68
N CYS A 138 -35.67 33.49 10.21
CA CYS A 138 -34.46 34.08 10.82
C CYS A 138 -33.20 33.89 9.96
N SER A 139 -32.22 34.76 10.25
CA SER A 139 -31.01 35.10 9.53
C SER A 139 -29.82 34.16 9.75
N SER A 140 -28.86 34.25 8.81
CA SER A 140 -27.40 34.12 9.00
C SER A 140 -26.83 32.77 9.44
N CYS A 141 -26.00 32.18 8.59
CA CYS A 141 -24.64 31.73 8.94
C CYS A 141 -23.84 31.38 7.67
N SER A 142 -22.84 32.21 7.38
CA SER A 142 -21.73 31.89 6.49
C SER A 142 -20.91 30.75 7.10
N GLY A 143 -20.79 29.63 6.40
CA GLY A 143 -19.95 28.49 6.78
C GLY A 143 -19.06 28.11 5.60
N SER A 144 -17.78 28.43 5.73
CA SER A 144 -16.71 28.18 4.77
C SER A 144 -16.58 26.68 4.46
N HIS A 145 -16.84 26.28 3.21
CA HIS A 145 -16.45 24.96 2.74
C HIS A 145 -14.92 24.94 2.56
N HIS A 146 -14.23 24.41 3.56
CA HIS A 146 -12.90 23.86 3.37
C HIS A 146 -13.02 22.68 2.40
N ALA A 147 -12.57 22.89 1.16
CA ALA A 147 -12.27 21.81 0.25
C ALA A 147 -11.20 20.93 0.90
N THR A 148 -11.58 19.71 1.26
CA THR A 148 -10.63 18.63 1.52
C THR A 148 -9.90 18.36 0.21
N PRO A 149 -8.56 18.46 0.17
CA PRO A 149 -7.82 18.10 -1.03
C PRO A 149 -7.89 16.58 -1.15
N ALA A 150 -8.66 16.11 -2.13
CA ALA A 150 -8.45 14.79 -2.69
C ALA A 150 -6.96 14.69 -3.04
N THR A 151 -6.26 13.72 -2.46
CA THR A 151 -4.91 13.35 -2.89
C THR A 151 -5.05 12.72 -4.27
N SER A 152 -5.13 13.57 -5.30
CA SER A 152 -5.00 13.17 -6.68
C SER A 152 -3.60 12.60 -6.88
N GLU A 153 -3.54 11.41 -7.46
CA GLU A 153 -2.32 10.92 -8.08
C GLU A 153 -1.95 11.90 -9.19
N ILE A 154 -0.87 12.65 -8.99
CA ILE A 154 -0.33 13.52 -10.02
C ILE A 154 0.30 12.59 -11.06
N SER A 155 -0.38 12.40 -12.20
CA SER A 155 0.21 11.70 -13.35
C SER A 155 1.54 12.37 -13.71
N THR A 156 2.60 11.56 -13.80
CA THR A 156 3.94 12.00 -14.18
C THR A 156 4.15 12.06 -15.69
N ASP A 157 3.09 11.85 -16.49
CA ASP A 157 3.17 11.76 -17.96
C ASP A 157 3.63 13.07 -18.61
N PHE A 158 3.57 14.18 -17.87
CA PHE A 158 4.01 15.50 -18.33
C PHE A 158 5.50 15.77 -18.13
N LEU A 159 6.24 14.88 -17.45
CA LEU A 159 7.64 15.08 -17.13
C LEU A 159 8.55 14.55 -18.24
N SER A 160 9.64 15.27 -18.51
CA SER A 160 10.66 14.78 -19.43
C SER A 160 11.36 13.53 -18.85
N HIS A 161 11.94 12.71 -19.73
CA HIS A 161 12.66 11.49 -19.33
C HIS A 161 13.70 11.75 -18.23
N SER A 162 14.44 12.85 -18.34
CA SER A 162 15.48 13.25 -17.38
C SER A 162 14.88 13.59 -16.01
N GLU A 163 13.77 14.35 -15.98
CA GLU A 163 13.08 14.72 -14.74
C GLU A 163 12.47 13.49 -14.06
N ARG A 164 11.91 12.56 -14.85
CA ARG A 164 11.41 11.28 -14.34
C ARG A 164 12.53 10.48 -13.69
N TYR A 165 13.67 10.36 -14.38
CA TYR A 165 14.83 9.68 -13.82
C TYR A 165 15.31 10.31 -12.51
N GLU A 166 15.48 11.63 -12.48
CA GLU A 166 15.91 12.37 -11.29
C GLU A 166 14.96 12.17 -10.10
N LEU A 167 13.64 12.20 -10.34
CA LEU A 167 12.66 11.89 -9.31
C LEU A 167 12.81 10.47 -8.76
N LEU A 168 13.11 9.50 -9.62
CA LEU A 168 13.23 8.09 -9.21
C LEU A 168 14.55 7.76 -8.50
N ILE A 169 15.62 8.56 -8.66
CA ILE A 169 16.92 8.34 -7.99
C ILE A 169 17.17 9.27 -6.81
N GLN A 170 16.51 10.43 -6.74
CA GLN A 170 16.50 11.29 -5.56
C GLN A 170 16.29 10.49 -4.28
N PRO A 171 15.42 9.46 -4.29
CA PRO A 171 15.12 8.75 -3.10
C PRO A 171 15.96 7.49 -2.90
N LEU A 172 17.25 7.55 -3.18
CA LEU A 172 18.16 6.44 -2.86
C LEU A 172 19.00 6.81 -1.63
N PRO A 173 19.28 5.86 -0.73
CA PRO A 173 19.94 6.18 0.54
C PRO A 173 21.42 6.54 0.32
N GLY A 174 21.95 7.37 1.21
CA GLY A 174 23.36 7.77 1.18
C GLY A 174 23.76 8.49 -0.11
N ASP A 175 24.87 8.05 -0.71
CA ASP A 175 25.45 8.61 -1.92
C ASP A 175 24.92 7.96 -3.21
N LEU A 176 23.99 7.00 -3.10
CA LEU A 176 23.52 6.23 -4.25
C LEU A 176 22.84 7.10 -5.31
N SER A 177 22.08 8.13 -4.92
CA SER A 177 21.47 9.06 -5.90
C SER A 177 22.53 9.70 -6.82
N VAL A 178 23.67 10.10 -6.24
CA VAL A 178 24.80 10.69 -6.99
C VAL A 178 25.45 9.65 -7.89
N ARG A 179 25.66 8.43 -7.37
CA ARG A 179 26.28 7.33 -8.14
C ARG A 179 25.39 6.87 -9.30
N TYR A 180 24.08 6.80 -9.10
CA TYR A 180 23.11 6.51 -10.16
C TYR A 180 23.15 7.59 -11.25
N ARG A 181 23.25 8.87 -10.89
CA ARG A 181 23.38 9.96 -11.88
C ARG A 181 24.61 9.80 -12.77
N GLN A 182 25.70 9.22 -12.25
CA GLN A 182 26.95 9.01 -12.97
C GLN A 182 26.92 7.80 -13.93
N MET A 183 25.88 6.96 -13.91
CA MET A 183 25.77 5.78 -14.78
C MET A 183 25.50 6.12 -16.25
N GLY A 184 25.15 7.37 -16.56
CA GLY A 184 24.96 7.87 -17.91
C GLY A 184 23.55 7.65 -18.50
N GLU A 185 23.32 8.25 -19.67
CA GLU A 185 21.99 8.36 -20.29
C GLU A 185 21.37 7.01 -20.66
N ARG A 186 22.17 6.05 -21.18
CA ARG A 186 21.67 4.71 -21.53
C ARG A 186 21.15 3.96 -20.30
N PHE A 187 21.82 4.11 -19.16
CA PHE A 187 21.35 3.52 -17.91
C PHE A 187 20.07 4.22 -17.43
N ALA A 188 20.04 5.55 -17.43
CA ALA A 188 18.85 6.32 -17.07
C ALA A 188 17.64 5.94 -17.93
N TYR A 189 17.85 5.69 -19.23
CA TYR A 189 16.82 5.20 -20.14
C TYR A 189 16.28 3.83 -19.73
N ALA A 190 17.17 2.86 -19.53
CA ALA A 190 16.77 1.52 -19.12
C ALA A 190 16.07 1.53 -17.75
N TYR A 191 16.55 2.36 -16.83
CA TYR A 191 16.02 2.50 -15.49
C TYR A 191 14.57 3.00 -15.49
N VAL A 192 14.29 4.07 -16.23
CA VAL A 192 12.91 4.56 -16.40
C VAL A 192 12.05 3.54 -17.14
N ALA A 193 12.58 2.84 -18.15
CA ALA A 193 11.84 1.80 -18.85
C ALA A 193 11.39 0.66 -17.91
N VAL A 194 12.26 0.21 -17.00
CA VAL A 194 11.90 -0.78 -15.97
C VAL A 194 10.76 -0.27 -15.08
N HIS A 195 10.78 1.02 -14.71
CA HIS A 195 9.73 1.64 -13.90
C HIS A 195 8.41 1.86 -14.65
N ASP A 196 8.46 1.94 -15.98
CA ASP A 196 7.30 1.99 -16.87
C ASP A 196 6.77 0.59 -17.21
N GLU A 197 7.14 -0.44 -16.44
CA GLU A 197 6.79 -1.85 -16.65
C GLU A 197 7.28 -2.44 -17.99
N ARG A 198 8.17 -1.74 -18.70
CA ARG A 198 8.84 -2.22 -19.92
C ARG A 198 10.05 -3.08 -19.55
N LEU A 199 9.80 -4.17 -18.84
CA LEU A 199 10.83 -5.00 -18.21
C LEU A 199 11.82 -5.63 -19.21
N GLU A 200 11.32 -6.15 -20.35
CA GLU A 200 12.17 -6.76 -21.38
C GLU A 200 13.12 -5.77 -22.03
N GLU A 201 12.62 -4.55 -22.29
CA GLU A 201 13.44 -3.47 -22.85
C GLU A 201 14.52 -3.05 -21.86
N GLY A 202 14.14 -2.82 -20.60
CA GLY A 202 15.06 -2.49 -19.52
C GLY A 202 16.12 -3.57 -19.32
N TYR A 203 15.71 -4.84 -19.23
CA TYR A 203 16.60 -5.98 -19.05
C TYR A 203 17.62 -6.10 -20.18
N ARG A 204 17.19 -5.96 -21.44
CA ARG A 204 18.08 -6.00 -22.60
C ARG A 204 19.15 -4.92 -22.53
N ILE A 205 18.75 -3.66 -22.27
CA ILE A 205 19.68 -2.53 -22.25
C ILE A 205 20.66 -2.64 -21.07
N LEU A 206 20.18 -2.97 -19.88
CA LEU A 206 21.03 -3.15 -18.70
C LEU A 206 22.02 -4.32 -18.91
N SER A 207 21.56 -5.43 -19.49
CA SER A 207 22.40 -6.58 -19.79
C SER A 207 23.49 -6.25 -20.82
N GLU A 208 23.16 -5.51 -21.87
CA GLU A 208 24.15 -5.00 -22.83
C GLU A 208 25.18 -4.11 -22.13
N LEU A 209 24.73 -3.14 -21.32
CA LEU A 209 25.62 -2.25 -20.56
C LEU A 209 26.55 -3.03 -19.61
N SER A 210 26.08 -4.13 -19.02
CA SER A 210 26.85 -4.90 -18.04
C SER A 210 28.06 -5.64 -18.64
N ARG A 211 28.06 -5.83 -19.96
CA ARG A 211 29.19 -6.42 -20.68
C ARG A 211 30.35 -5.44 -20.80
N ASP A 212 30.04 -4.15 -20.93
CA ASP A 212 31.02 -3.09 -21.17
C ASP A 212 31.44 -2.39 -19.87
N VAL A 213 30.50 -2.26 -18.92
CA VAL A 213 30.69 -1.52 -17.66
C VAL A 213 30.40 -2.44 -16.48
N ARG A 214 31.39 -2.63 -15.61
CA ARG A 214 31.24 -3.33 -14.34
C ARG A 214 30.88 -2.33 -13.25
N SER A 215 29.68 -2.45 -12.69
CA SER A 215 29.17 -1.58 -11.63
C SER A 215 28.29 -2.40 -10.69
N ASP A 216 28.45 -2.21 -9.39
CA ASP A 216 27.58 -2.80 -8.36
C ASP A 216 26.12 -2.38 -8.57
N ILE A 217 25.87 -1.13 -8.99
CA ILE A 217 24.54 -0.63 -9.31
C ILE A 217 23.93 -1.42 -10.47
N LEU A 218 24.70 -1.67 -11.52
CA LEU A 218 24.19 -2.35 -12.71
C LEU A 218 23.89 -3.83 -12.43
N GLU A 219 24.78 -4.52 -11.71
CA GLU A 219 24.55 -5.90 -11.29
C GLU A 219 23.34 -6.00 -10.35
N TYR A 220 23.17 -5.02 -9.45
CA TYR A 220 22.01 -4.93 -8.57
C TYR A 220 20.70 -4.76 -9.36
N GLU A 221 20.62 -3.81 -10.30
CA GLU A 221 19.40 -3.58 -11.09
C GLU A 221 19.00 -4.82 -11.90
N ILE A 222 19.98 -5.52 -12.50
CA ILE A 222 19.68 -6.75 -13.23
C ILE A 222 19.27 -7.87 -12.27
N ALA A 223 19.88 -7.96 -11.08
CA ALA A 223 19.47 -8.92 -10.06
C ALA A 223 18.01 -8.75 -9.66
N LEU A 224 17.50 -7.52 -9.57
CA LEU A 224 16.07 -7.27 -9.29
C LEU A 224 15.17 -7.81 -10.40
N LEU A 225 15.57 -7.66 -11.66
CA LEU A 225 14.82 -8.20 -12.80
C LEU A 225 14.87 -9.74 -12.85
N ASP A 226 16.02 -10.33 -12.50
CA ASP A 226 16.16 -11.77 -12.34
C ASP A 226 15.27 -12.30 -11.21
N PHE A 227 15.18 -11.57 -10.10
CA PHE A 227 14.27 -11.89 -8.99
C PHE A 227 12.80 -11.85 -9.44
N GLN A 228 12.36 -10.78 -10.10
CA GLN A 228 10.99 -10.65 -10.61
C GLN A 228 10.63 -11.77 -11.62
N SER A 229 11.61 -12.18 -12.43
CA SER A 229 11.46 -13.27 -13.39
C SER A 229 11.63 -14.68 -12.77
N HIS A 230 11.70 -14.79 -11.44
CA HIS A 230 11.91 -16.05 -10.70
C HIS A 230 13.21 -16.80 -11.07
N ARG A 231 14.22 -16.10 -11.62
CA ARG A 231 15.57 -16.62 -11.86
C ARG A 231 16.44 -16.43 -10.60
N LEU A 232 16.07 -17.12 -9.52
CA LEU A 232 16.64 -16.91 -8.19
C LEU A 232 18.15 -17.19 -8.11
N ALA A 233 18.64 -18.19 -8.85
CA ALA A 233 20.07 -18.52 -8.89
C ALA A 233 20.91 -17.43 -9.58
N ASP A 234 20.39 -16.85 -10.67
CA ASP A 234 21.05 -15.74 -11.37
C ASP A 234 21.01 -14.47 -10.54
N CYS A 235 19.89 -14.20 -9.87
CA CYS A 235 19.77 -13.12 -8.88
C CYS A 235 20.85 -13.23 -7.79
N GLU A 236 21.00 -14.40 -7.15
CA GLU A 236 22.03 -14.61 -6.12
C GLU A 236 23.44 -14.36 -6.66
N LYS A 237 23.73 -14.87 -7.86
CA LYS A 237 25.03 -14.70 -8.51
C LYS A 237 25.33 -13.23 -8.78
N ARG A 238 24.34 -12.46 -9.24
CA ARG A 238 24.50 -11.02 -9.52
C ARG A 238 24.64 -10.20 -8.26
N LEU A 239 23.86 -10.47 -7.22
CA LEU A 239 24.01 -9.78 -5.93
C LEU A 239 25.39 -10.03 -5.32
N ASN A 240 25.90 -11.27 -5.39
CA ASN A 240 27.27 -11.56 -4.98
C ASN A 240 28.30 -10.83 -5.83
N ALA A 241 28.10 -10.74 -7.16
CA ALA A 241 28.98 -9.97 -8.03
C ALA A 241 28.96 -8.48 -7.68
N ALA A 242 27.81 -7.91 -7.35
CA ALA A 242 27.65 -6.52 -6.92
C ALA A 242 28.37 -6.25 -5.59
N LEU A 243 28.18 -7.13 -4.59
CA LEU A 243 28.84 -7.03 -3.29
C LEU A 243 30.37 -7.21 -3.38
N ASN A 244 30.84 -8.02 -4.33
CA ASN A 244 32.28 -8.14 -4.60
C ASN A 244 32.89 -6.85 -5.19
N ILE A 245 32.10 -6.07 -5.93
CA ILE A 245 32.53 -4.76 -6.44
C ILE A 245 32.46 -3.71 -5.34
N ASN A 246 31.38 -3.71 -4.56
CA ASN A 246 31.16 -2.77 -3.47
C ASN A 246 30.44 -3.43 -2.30
N GLN A 247 31.22 -3.82 -1.29
CA GLN A 247 30.71 -4.43 -0.07
C GLN A 247 29.85 -3.48 0.77
N GLY A 248 29.99 -2.17 0.55
CA GLY A 248 29.25 -1.14 1.26
C GLY A 248 27.91 -0.75 0.62
N ASN A 249 27.45 -1.45 -0.42
CA ASN A 249 26.18 -1.13 -1.07
C ASN A 249 25.00 -1.65 -0.23
N PRO A 250 24.23 -0.77 0.45
CA PRO A 250 23.17 -1.20 1.35
C PRO A 250 22.01 -1.87 0.61
N LEU A 251 21.76 -1.50 -0.66
CA LEU A 251 20.67 -2.08 -1.45
C LEU A 251 20.97 -3.53 -1.83
N CYS A 252 22.23 -3.87 -2.10
CA CYS A 252 22.63 -5.24 -2.41
C CYS A 252 22.45 -6.17 -1.21
N HIS A 253 22.81 -5.70 -0.01
CA HIS A 253 22.57 -6.46 1.23
C HIS A 253 21.08 -6.68 1.48
N LEU A 254 20.26 -5.64 1.33
CA LEU A 254 18.80 -5.77 1.45
C LEU A 254 18.23 -6.77 0.44
N ALA A 255 18.63 -6.70 -0.83
CA ALA A 255 18.17 -7.64 -1.84
C ALA A 255 18.65 -9.07 -1.56
N MET A 256 19.83 -9.23 -0.94
CA MET A 256 20.31 -10.55 -0.52
C MET A 256 19.49 -11.10 0.64
N VAL A 257 19.18 -10.29 1.66
CA VAL A 257 18.26 -10.66 2.75
C VAL A 257 16.94 -11.13 2.17
N GLN A 258 16.37 -10.33 1.28
CA GLN A 258 15.11 -10.61 0.60
C GLN A 258 15.16 -11.95 -0.16
N LEU A 259 16.21 -12.18 -0.94
CA LEU A 259 16.41 -13.46 -1.62
C LEU A 259 16.55 -14.64 -0.66
N MET A 260 17.26 -14.47 0.47
CA MET A 260 17.39 -15.52 1.48
C MET A 260 16.05 -15.87 2.11
N ILE A 261 15.18 -14.88 2.35
CA ILE A 261 13.84 -15.14 2.91
C ILE A 261 12.97 -15.87 1.88
N GLU A 262 12.93 -15.41 0.62
CA GLU A 262 12.14 -16.06 -0.45
C GLU A 262 12.57 -17.51 -0.72
N THR A 263 13.84 -17.82 -0.46
CA THR A 263 14.39 -19.17 -0.62
C THR A 263 14.38 -19.98 0.69
N GLU A 264 13.66 -19.51 1.71
CA GLU A 264 13.54 -20.12 3.05
C GLU A 264 14.88 -20.33 3.77
N ARG A 265 15.93 -19.62 3.36
CA ARG A 265 17.27 -19.65 3.97
C ARG A 265 17.38 -18.61 5.10
N LEU A 266 16.40 -18.62 6.02
CA LEU A 266 16.27 -17.65 7.11
C LEU A 266 17.53 -17.48 7.98
N PRO A 267 18.31 -18.54 8.33
CA PRO A 267 19.55 -18.36 9.09
C PRO A 267 20.60 -17.51 8.37
N LYS A 268 20.64 -17.56 7.03
CA LYS A 268 21.53 -16.70 6.24
C LYS A 268 21.04 -15.25 6.24
N ALA A 269 19.72 -15.04 6.15
CA ALA A 269 19.12 -13.70 6.26
C ALA A 269 19.50 -13.03 7.59
N VAL A 270 19.44 -13.78 8.70
CA VAL A 270 19.89 -13.31 10.03
C VAL A 270 21.35 -12.85 10.02
N ALA A 271 22.25 -13.66 9.46
CA ALA A 271 23.68 -13.32 9.41
C ALA A 271 23.95 -12.04 8.60
N ILE A 272 23.25 -11.85 7.47
CA ILE A 272 23.38 -10.64 6.66
C ILE A 272 22.85 -9.42 7.41
N LEU A 273 21.68 -9.54 8.06
CA LEU A 273 21.09 -8.44 8.84
C LEU A 273 21.96 -8.04 10.03
N GLN A 274 22.56 -8.99 10.73
CA GLN A 274 23.54 -8.72 11.78
C GLN A 274 24.73 -7.94 11.23
N HIS A 275 25.29 -8.38 10.10
CA HIS A 275 26.39 -7.67 9.44
C HIS A 275 26.01 -6.25 9.00
N MET A 276 24.79 -6.04 8.51
CA MET A 276 24.26 -4.72 8.15
C MET A 276 24.20 -3.79 9.36
N ILE A 277 23.70 -4.28 10.50
CA ILE A 277 23.63 -3.53 11.77
C ILE A 277 25.04 -3.17 12.25
N GLU A 278 25.97 -4.13 12.26
CA GLU A 278 27.36 -3.92 12.69
C GLU A 278 28.12 -2.94 11.80
N SER A 279 27.86 -2.98 10.49
CA SER A 279 28.51 -2.12 9.49
C SER A 279 27.83 -0.76 9.32
N GLY A 280 26.73 -0.49 10.04
CA GLY A 280 25.98 0.76 9.96
C GLY A 280 25.17 0.93 8.65
N HIS A 281 25.00 -0.14 7.87
CA HIS A 281 24.23 -0.10 6.63
C HIS A 281 22.74 -0.23 6.93
N LEU A 282 22.02 0.90 6.91
CA LEU A 282 20.58 0.93 7.22
C LEU A 282 20.28 0.23 8.55
N ALA A 283 21.10 0.51 9.58
CA ALA A 283 21.09 -0.25 10.83
C ALA A 283 19.71 -0.29 11.51
N ASP A 284 18.98 0.82 11.48
CA ASP A 284 17.64 0.94 12.06
C ASP A 284 16.63 0.00 11.36
N ASP A 285 16.61 0.02 10.02
CA ASP A 285 15.74 -0.83 9.21
C ASP A 285 16.16 -2.30 9.34
N ALA A 286 17.47 -2.58 9.30
CA ALA A 286 18.02 -3.92 9.45
C ALA A 286 17.67 -4.53 10.83
N MET A 287 17.60 -3.71 11.88
CA MET A 287 17.17 -4.16 13.20
C MET A 287 15.70 -4.59 13.23
N LEU A 288 14.81 -3.84 12.55
CA LEU A 288 13.40 -4.24 12.40
C LEU A 288 13.27 -5.54 11.61
N MET A 289 13.92 -5.62 10.45
CA MET A 289 13.89 -6.83 9.62
C MET A 289 14.46 -8.05 10.35
N LEU A 290 15.47 -7.86 11.20
CA LEU A 290 16.00 -8.95 12.02
C LEU A 290 14.95 -9.48 13.00
N GLY A 291 14.16 -8.59 13.61
CA GLY A 291 13.01 -9.00 14.42
C GLY A 291 12.00 -9.82 13.61
N ASP A 292 11.68 -9.37 12.39
CA ASP A 292 10.73 -10.05 11.51
C ASP A 292 11.22 -11.47 11.13
N VAL A 293 12.49 -11.60 10.74
CA VAL A 293 13.09 -12.88 10.37
C VAL A 293 13.19 -13.84 11.58
N LEU A 294 13.48 -13.33 12.77
CA LEU A 294 13.49 -14.14 14.00
C LEU A 294 12.09 -14.64 14.35
N GLN A 295 11.05 -13.83 14.14
CA GLN A 295 9.67 -14.24 14.30
C GLN A 295 9.29 -15.33 13.29
N MET A 296 9.72 -15.22 12.03
CA MET A 296 9.53 -16.26 11.01
C MET A 296 10.23 -17.58 11.38
N LEU A 297 11.37 -17.51 12.06
CA LEU A 297 12.07 -18.68 12.61
C LEU A 297 11.36 -19.30 13.84
N GLY A 298 10.31 -18.66 14.36
CA GLY A 298 9.60 -19.07 15.57
C GLY A 298 10.27 -18.62 16.87
N ASP A 299 11.31 -17.80 16.81
CA ASP A 299 12.01 -17.26 17.97
C ASP A 299 11.38 -15.92 18.40
N GLY A 300 10.17 -16.00 18.95
CA GLY A 300 9.39 -14.84 19.38
C GLY A 300 10.07 -14.01 20.47
N ASP A 301 10.84 -14.65 21.37
CA ASP A 301 11.57 -13.98 22.44
C ASP A 301 12.73 -13.14 21.87
N ALA A 302 13.53 -13.70 20.96
CA ALA A 302 14.60 -12.96 20.30
C ALA A 302 14.03 -11.84 19.41
N ALA A 303 12.94 -12.10 18.69
CA ALA A 303 12.25 -11.10 17.87
C ALA A 303 11.78 -9.91 18.72
N LEU A 304 11.10 -10.18 19.84
CA LEU A 304 10.67 -9.14 20.77
C LEU A 304 11.87 -8.34 21.31
N GLY A 305 12.96 -9.03 21.66
CA GLY A 305 14.20 -8.37 22.08
C GLY A 305 14.72 -7.35 21.05
N LYS A 306 14.65 -7.68 19.75
CA LYS A 306 15.03 -6.76 18.66
C LYS A 306 14.06 -5.60 18.51
N TYR A 307 12.75 -5.85 18.58
CA TYR A 307 11.77 -4.75 18.51
C TYR A 307 11.89 -3.80 19.69
N ILE A 308 12.12 -4.30 20.91
CA ILE A 308 12.32 -3.45 22.08
C ILE A 308 13.58 -2.60 21.93
N ALA A 309 14.69 -3.17 21.45
CA ALA A 309 15.90 -2.39 21.17
C ALA A 309 15.65 -1.30 20.10
N ALA A 310 14.83 -1.59 19.09
CA ALA A 310 14.48 -0.63 18.04
C ALA A 310 13.58 0.53 18.53
N LEU A 311 13.02 0.47 19.74
CA LEU A 311 12.24 1.58 20.32
C LEU A 311 13.08 2.81 20.69
N ASP A 312 14.39 2.62 20.87
CA ASP A 312 15.34 3.69 21.14
C ASP A 312 15.74 4.46 19.86
N LEU A 313 15.35 3.95 18.69
CA LEU A 313 15.67 4.51 17.37
C LEU A 313 14.47 5.32 16.83
N PRO A 314 14.53 6.67 16.79
CA PRO A 314 13.37 7.50 16.45
C PRO A 314 12.75 7.23 15.07
N SER A 315 13.57 6.81 14.11
CA SER A 315 13.20 6.48 12.72
C SER A 315 12.22 5.30 12.64
N VAL A 316 12.37 4.33 13.55
CA VAL A 316 11.67 3.03 13.51
C VAL A 316 10.84 2.73 14.75
N ALA A 317 10.94 3.54 15.81
CA ALA A 317 10.30 3.28 17.11
C ALA A 317 8.79 3.02 17.03
N LYS A 318 8.06 3.74 16.17
CA LYS A 318 6.62 3.52 15.99
C LYS A 318 6.34 2.14 15.38
N THR A 319 7.06 1.78 14.33
CA THR A 319 6.92 0.49 13.65
C THR A 319 7.35 -0.67 14.55
N ALA A 320 8.45 -0.48 15.30
CA ALA A 320 8.92 -1.43 16.31
C ALA A 320 7.84 -1.69 17.37
N ALA A 321 7.18 -0.63 17.85
CA ALA A 321 6.09 -0.76 18.82
C ALA A 321 4.90 -1.53 18.24
N GLN A 322 4.51 -1.26 16.99
CA GLN A 322 3.42 -1.98 16.30
C GLN A 322 3.69 -3.48 16.20
N LYS A 323 4.96 -3.89 16.01
CA LYS A 323 5.36 -5.31 15.93
C LYS A 323 5.53 -5.96 17.31
N ALA A 324 6.01 -5.21 18.31
CA ALA A 324 6.22 -5.73 19.66
C ALA A 324 4.92 -5.99 20.44
N ILE A 325 3.89 -5.18 20.25
CA ILE A 325 2.60 -5.30 20.97
C ILE A 325 1.93 -6.67 20.81
N PRO A 326 1.69 -7.19 19.60
CA PRO A 326 1.04 -8.49 19.45
C PRO A 326 1.86 -9.63 20.06
N LEU A 327 3.19 -9.59 19.94
CA LEU A 327 4.07 -10.57 20.59
C LEU A 327 3.96 -10.52 22.13
N LEU A 328 3.90 -9.33 22.71
CA LEU A 328 3.68 -9.18 24.15
C LEU A 328 2.31 -9.73 24.59
N GLU A 329 1.27 -9.55 23.77
CA GLU A 329 -0.07 -10.09 24.05
C GLU A 329 -0.08 -11.62 23.97
N GLU A 330 0.53 -12.21 22.94
CA GLU A 330 0.69 -13.67 22.78
C GLU A 330 1.45 -14.30 23.96
N MET A 331 2.44 -13.59 24.51
CA MET A 331 3.20 -14.00 25.69
C MET A 331 2.47 -13.76 27.02
N GLY A 332 1.22 -13.25 26.99
CA GLY A 332 0.45 -12.93 28.20
C GLY A 332 0.91 -11.68 28.95
N ARG A 333 1.77 -10.85 28.34
CA ARG A 333 2.32 -9.60 28.90
C ARG A 333 1.46 -8.40 28.52
N SER A 334 0.15 -8.50 28.72
CA SER A 334 -0.82 -7.47 28.29
C SER A 334 -0.59 -6.09 28.93
N ALA A 335 -0.05 -6.03 30.15
CA ALA A 335 0.28 -4.77 30.81
C ALA A 335 1.40 -4.00 30.08
N ASP A 336 2.43 -4.72 29.63
CA ASP A 336 3.55 -4.15 28.87
C ASP A 336 3.08 -3.70 27.48
N ALA A 337 2.24 -4.50 26.82
CA ALA A 337 1.64 -4.17 25.53
C ALA A 337 0.83 -2.86 25.60
N GLN A 338 -0.02 -2.70 26.62
CA GLN A 338 -0.80 -1.47 26.83
C GLN A 338 0.08 -0.26 27.11
N ALA A 339 1.13 -0.41 27.92
CA ALA A 339 2.09 0.66 28.19
C ALA A 339 2.80 1.10 26.90
N LEU A 340 3.20 0.14 26.06
CA LEU A 340 3.84 0.40 24.77
C LEU A 340 2.91 1.14 23.81
N ALA A 341 1.67 0.66 23.68
CA ALA A 341 0.65 1.27 22.84
C ALA A 341 0.37 2.72 23.26
N LYS A 342 0.27 2.98 24.57
CA LYS A 342 0.07 4.33 25.12
C LYS A 342 1.23 5.27 24.80
N ARG A 343 2.47 4.77 24.81
CA ARG A 343 3.67 5.59 24.63
C ARG A 343 3.98 5.89 23.17
N TYR A 344 3.80 4.93 22.27
CA TYR A 344 4.29 5.02 20.88
C TYR A 344 3.18 5.09 19.82
N LEU A 345 1.97 4.60 20.12
CA LEU A 345 0.88 4.54 19.13
C LEU A 345 -0.21 5.58 19.36
N LYS A 346 -0.28 6.20 20.53
CA LYS A 346 -1.15 7.36 20.76
C LYS A 346 -0.50 8.63 20.20
N GLY A 347 -0.68 8.83 18.90
CA GLY A 347 -0.55 10.16 18.31
C GLY A 347 -1.62 11.09 18.87
N CYS A 348 -1.20 12.28 19.30
CA CYS A 348 -2.04 13.41 19.68
C CYS A 348 -3.25 13.56 18.76
N CYS A 349 -4.44 13.61 19.37
CA CYS A 349 -5.64 14.15 18.73
C CYS A 349 -5.44 15.62 18.33
#